data_AF-A0A3N6BFN3-F1
#
_entry.id   AF-A0A3N6BFN3-F1
#
_cell.length_a   1.000
_cell.length_b   1.000
_cell.length_c   1.000
_cell.angle_alpha   90.00
_cell.angle_beta   90.00
_cell.angle_gamma   90.00
#
_symmetry.space_group_name_H-M   'P 1'
#
loop_
_entity.id
_entity.type
_entity.pdbx_description
1 polymer ?
#
loop_
_entity_poly.entity_id
_entity_poly.type
_entity_poly.pdbx_seq_one_letter_code
_entity_poly.pdbx_strand_id
1 'polypeptide(L)'
;MTRTVSRTFRTVAPAAGAPTISFLYPPEGQIGKEVRIRGTGFNADPSKNQVTFAGSGTQRLPAAIKNASASEVAIFVPYGAVTGPVQIAVDGAKSNDYLFHVLFRPDIAAGFPEFTAGASVKPIIWLDQPSTDVAPLASAKLTLDAGRINASGLVADAQAGEALVVSDYSQTAGVLTYRGLEPSGEKRHRFEVVGGGETLAWVYAVNSPGPKGVVFEVVLDSLADKGVRGQSLQISFTKDVYTVPAPKGTEVNRTMDLWSGPWNLFGWKMLVTVVDKITAQ
;
A
#
# COMPACT_ATOMS: atom_id res chain seq x y z
N MET A 1 11.13 -10.37 -21.46
CA MET A 1 11.19 -11.67 -20.75
C MET A 1 9.91 -11.81 -19.94
N THR A 2 9.06 -12.78 -20.28
CA THR A 2 7.81 -13.02 -19.56
C THR A 2 8.12 -13.87 -18.33
N ARG A 3 7.97 -13.32 -17.13
CA ARG A 3 8.12 -14.07 -15.88
C ARG A 3 6.77 -14.66 -15.52
N THR A 4 6.51 -15.89 -15.96
CA THR A 4 5.36 -16.66 -15.51
C THR A 4 5.54 -17.02 -14.04
N VAL A 5 4.69 -16.47 -13.17
CA VAL A 5 4.59 -16.94 -11.77
C VAL A 5 3.58 -18.09 -11.76
N SER A 6 4.08 -19.31 -11.92
CA SER A 6 3.27 -20.51 -11.73
C SER A 6 3.03 -20.71 -10.23
N ARG A 7 1.77 -20.63 -9.79
CA ARG A 7 1.35 -21.05 -8.44
C ARG A 7 0.63 -22.39 -8.57
N THR A 8 1.33 -23.49 -8.27
CA THR A 8 0.71 -24.81 -8.24
C THR A 8 0.17 -25.07 -6.84
N PHE A 9 -1.15 -25.20 -6.68
CA PHE A 9 -1.74 -25.79 -5.48
C PHE A 9 -1.75 -27.30 -5.67
N ARG A 10 -1.11 -28.05 -4.76
CA ARG A 10 -1.28 -29.51 -4.67
C ARG A 10 -2.08 -29.79 -3.41
N THR A 11 -3.30 -30.28 -3.56
CA THR A 11 -4.05 -30.87 -2.44
C THR A 11 -3.38 -32.18 -2.06
N VAL A 12 -2.43 -32.14 -1.13
CA VAL A 12 -2.03 -33.34 -0.40
C VAL A 12 -3.00 -33.51 0.75
N ALA A 13 -3.68 -34.66 0.80
CA ALA A 13 -4.42 -35.02 2.02
C ALA A 13 -3.43 -34.95 3.21
N PRO A 14 -3.83 -34.40 4.36
CA PRO A 14 -2.99 -34.42 5.55
C PRO A 14 -2.57 -35.85 5.88
N ALA A 15 -1.41 -36.04 6.52
CA ALA A 15 -1.01 -37.36 6.99
C ALA A 15 -2.11 -37.95 7.91
N ALA A 16 -2.24 -39.27 7.95
CA ALA A 16 -3.22 -39.90 8.83
C ALA A 16 -3.00 -39.45 10.29
N GLY A 17 -4.03 -38.90 10.93
CA GLY A 17 -3.97 -38.34 12.28
C GLY A 17 -3.50 -36.88 12.37
N ALA A 18 -3.17 -36.23 11.26
CA ALA A 18 -2.84 -34.80 11.23
C ALA A 18 -4.11 -33.92 11.37
N PRO A 19 -3.97 -32.67 11.87
CA PRO A 19 -5.08 -31.73 11.90
C PRO A 19 -5.58 -31.40 10.49
N THR A 20 -6.84 -31.03 10.35
CA THR A 20 -7.42 -30.61 9.07
C THR A 20 -8.10 -29.27 9.22
N ILE A 21 -7.87 -28.34 8.30
CA ILE A 21 -8.62 -27.07 8.19
C ILE A 21 -9.77 -27.30 7.21
N SER A 22 -11.00 -27.11 7.71
CA SER A 22 -12.22 -27.20 6.91
C SER A 22 -12.63 -25.85 6.34
N PHE A 23 -12.52 -24.77 7.11
CA PHE A 23 -12.73 -23.41 6.61
C PHE A 23 -12.12 -22.34 7.53
N LEU A 24 -11.94 -21.14 6.98
CA LEU A 24 -11.66 -19.92 7.73
C LEU A 24 -12.83 -18.95 7.62
N TYR A 25 -13.15 -18.29 8.73
CA TYR A 25 -14.17 -17.24 8.77
C TYR A 25 -13.64 -15.98 9.50
N PRO A 26 -13.65 -14.82 8.84
CA PRO A 26 -13.90 -14.63 7.40
C PRO A 26 -12.85 -15.33 6.51
N PRO A 27 -13.14 -15.66 5.22
CA PRO A 27 -12.19 -16.31 4.31
C PRO A 27 -11.09 -15.37 3.79
N GLU A 28 -11.23 -14.09 4.10
CA GLU A 28 -10.33 -13.01 3.76
C GLU A 28 -10.26 -11.99 4.89
N GLY A 29 -9.18 -11.23 4.98
CA GLY A 29 -9.05 -10.26 6.05
C GLY A 29 -7.72 -9.54 6.06
N GLN A 30 -7.67 -8.44 6.80
CA GLN A 30 -6.44 -7.67 6.95
C GLN A 30 -5.52 -8.25 8.01
N ILE A 31 -4.25 -7.84 7.92
CA ILE A 31 -3.28 -7.94 9.00
C ILE A 31 -3.87 -7.40 10.30
N GLY A 32 -3.70 -8.14 11.39
CA GLY A 32 -4.19 -7.81 12.74
C GLY A 32 -5.67 -8.12 12.99
N LYS A 33 -6.45 -8.54 11.99
CA LYS A 33 -7.86 -8.93 12.19
C LYS A 33 -7.98 -10.36 12.71
N GLU A 34 -9.01 -10.59 13.51
CA GLU A 34 -9.34 -11.91 14.02
C GLU A 34 -9.89 -12.77 12.88
N VAL A 35 -9.38 -13.99 12.77
CA VAL A 35 -9.88 -15.04 11.87
C VAL A 35 -10.12 -16.29 12.69
N ARG A 36 -11.21 -16.99 12.44
CA ARG A 36 -11.51 -18.29 13.05
C ARG A 36 -11.19 -19.39 12.07
N ILE A 37 -10.34 -20.31 12.48
CA ILE A 37 -10.00 -21.53 11.76
C ILE A 37 -10.87 -22.64 12.32
N ARG A 38 -11.70 -23.26 11.49
CA ARG A 38 -12.48 -24.46 11.86
C ARG A 38 -11.92 -25.70 11.22
N GLY A 39 -12.00 -26.80 11.95
CA GLY A 39 -11.43 -28.06 11.51
C GLY A 39 -11.51 -29.17 12.54
N THR A 40 -10.56 -30.10 12.44
CA THR A 40 -10.43 -31.25 13.35
C THR A 40 -8.97 -31.48 13.72
N GLY A 41 -8.74 -32.17 14.84
CA GLY A 41 -7.39 -32.54 15.29
C GLY A 41 -6.61 -31.38 15.91
N PHE A 42 -7.27 -30.29 16.30
CA PHE A 42 -6.65 -29.16 16.99
C PHE A 42 -6.45 -29.47 18.47
N ASN A 43 -5.55 -28.75 19.13
CA ASN A 43 -5.38 -28.87 20.57
C ASN A 43 -6.22 -27.81 21.30
N ALA A 44 -6.88 -28.18 22.40
CA ALA A 44 -7.59 -27.21 23.23
C ALA A 44 -6.64 -26.26 23.97
N ASP A 45 -5.37 -26.64 24.16
CA ASP A 45 -4.31 -25.76 24.64
C ASP A 45 -3.78 -24.91 23.47
N PRO A 46 -3.99 -23.57 23.47
CA PRO A 46 -3.51 -22.69 22.40
C PRO A 46 -2.01 -22.81 22.14
N SER A 47 -1.19 -23.08 23.17
CA SER A 47 0.27 -23.14 23.05
C SER A 47 0.77 -24.35 22.26
N LYS A 48 -0.09 -25.38 22.09
CA LYS A 48 0.21 -26.60 21.34
C LYS A 48 -0.22 -26.54 19.87
N ASN A 49 -0.80 -25.42 19.46
CA ASN A 49 -1.12 -25.15 18.07
C ASN A 49 -0.11 -24.15 17.51
N GLN A 50 0.33 -24.36 16.27
CA GLN A 50 1.13 -23.39 15.53
C GLN A 50 0.43 -23.06 14.22
N VAL A 51 -0.07 -21.84 14.10
CA VAL A 51 -0.73 -21.36 12.87
C VAL A 51 0.24 -20.47 12.10
N THR A 52 0.33 -20.67 10.78
CA THR A 52 1.18 -19.85 9.89
C THR A 52 0.42 -19.35 8.67
N PHE A 53 0.76 -18.15 8.22
CA PHE A 53 0.30 -17.52 6.97
C PHE A 53 1.44 -17.47 5.95
N ALA A 54 1.08 -17.31 4.69
CA ALA A 54 2.06 -17.01 3.65
C ALA A 54 2.62 -15.60 3.84
N GLY A 55 3.94 -15.45 3.71
CA GLY A 55 4.63 -14.16 3.59
C GLY A 55 5.22 -13.97 2.19
N SER A 56 6.00 -12.91 2.01
CA SER A 56 6.69 -12.67 0.73
C SER A 56 7.67 -13.81 0.39
N GLY A 57 7.68 -14.23 -0.87
CA GLY A 57 8.51 -15.35 -1.34
C GLY A 57 8.10 -16.68 -0.71
N THR A 58 9.02 -17.32 0.01
CA THR A 58 8.84 -18.63 0.66
C THR A 58 8.60 -18.53 2.18
N GLN A 59 8.43 -17.32 2.72
CA GLN A 59 8.30 -17.11 4.16
C GLN A 59 6.96 -17.66 4.70
N ARG A 60 7.01 -18.18 5.94
CA ARG A 60 5.85 -18.59 6.75
C ARG A 60 5.80 -17.72 8.00
N LEU A 61 4.71 -16.98 8.18
CA LEU A 61 4.57 -16.01 9.25
C LEU A 61 3.70 -16.58 10.37
N PRO A 62 4.19 -16.68 11.61
CA PRO A 62 3.41 -17.23 12.72
C PRO A 62 2.27 -16.28 13.11
N ALA A 63 1.08 -16.82 13.29
CA ALA A 63 -0.09 -16.08 13.77
C ALA A 63 -0.22 -16.20 15.30
N ALA A 64 -0.61 -15.10 15.95
CA ALA A 64 -0.93 -15.12 17.37
C ALA A 64 -2.28 -15.83 17.58
N ILE A 65 -2.31 -16.80 18.51
CA ILE A 65 -3.51 -17.56 18.84
C ILE A 65 -4.19 -16.91 20.06
N LYS A 66 -5.44 -16.50 19.88
CA LYS A 66 -6.27 -15.88 20.92
C LYS A 66 -6.90 -16.93 21.83
N ASN A 67 -7.46 -17.99 21.23
CA ASN A 67 -8.02 -19.14 21.93
C ASN A 67 -8.10 -20.34 20.98
N ALA A 68 -8.24 -21.53 21.57
CA ALA A 68 -8.30 -22.78 20.84
C ALA A 68 -9.27 -23.76 21.51
N SER A 69 -9.81 -24.65 20.69
CA SER A 69 -10.57 -25.84 21.05
C SER A 69 -10.19 -26.96 20.08
N ALA A 70 -10.72 -28.17 20.27
CA ALA A 70 -10.42 -29.28 19.38
C ALA A 70 -10.90 -29.09 17.92
N SER A 71 -11.79 -28.13 17.66
CA SER A 71 -12.40 -27.90 16.35
C SER A 71 -12.42 -26.44 15.86
N GLU A 72 -11.99 -25.49 16.69
CA GLU A 72 -11.92 -24.06 16.33
C GLU A 72 -10.71 -23.39 17.00
N VAL A 73 -9.96 -22.59 16.24
CA VAL A 73 -8.86 -21.74 16.73
C VAL A 73 -9.10 -20.31 16.27
N ALA A 74 -9.17 -19.37 17.20
CA ALA A 74 -9.21 -17.94 16.90
C ALA A 74 -7.79 -17.37 16.87
N ILE A 75 -7.44 -16.68 15.80
CA ILE A 75 -6.10 -16.14 15.54
C ILE A 75 -6.17 -14.69 15.06
N PHE A 76 -5.03 -14.01 15.03
CA PHE A 76 -4.87 -12.75 14.31
C PHE A 76 -3.99 -12.93 13.07
N VAL A 77 -4.38 -12.32 11.93
CA VAL A 77 -3.56 -12.32 10.71
C VAL A 77 -2.22 -11.63 10.99
N PRO A 78 -1.07 -12.28 10.73
CA PRO A 78 0.23 -11.75 11.12
C PRO A 78 0.73 -10.64 10.20
N TYR A 79 1.66 -9.83 10.71
CA TYR A 79 2.35 -8.79 9.93
C TYR A 79 3.15 -9.40 8.78
N GLY A 80 3.10 -8.75 7.61
CA GLY A 80 3.75 -9.22 6.38
C GLY A 80 3.00 -10.33 5.64
N ALA A 81 1.82 -10.74 6.12
CA ALA A 81 1.01 -11.76 5.46
C ALA A 81 0.64 -11.30 4.04
N VAL A 82 0.67 -12.25 3.10
CA VAL A 82 0.22 -12.06 1.72
C VAL A 82 -0.84 -13.11 1.39
N THR A 83 -1.66 -12.86 0.38
CA THR A 83 -2.65 -13.84 -0.10
C THR A 83 -1.98 -15.17 -0.44
N GLY A 84 -2.41 -16.23 0.24
CA GLY A 84 -1.77 -17.54 0.15
C GLY A 84 -2.24 -18.51 1.23
N PRO A 85 -1.59 -19.69 1.34
CA PRO A 85 -2.05 -20.75 2.22
C PRO A 85 -1.83 -20.44 3.71
N VAL A 86 -2.87 -20.71 4.51
CA VAL A 86 -2.82 -20.86 5.97
C VAL A 86 -2.68 -22.33 6.30
N GLN A 87 -1.86 -22.63 7.31
CA GLN A 87 -1.62 -23.98 7.80
C GLN A 87 -1.58 -23.95 9.33
N ILE A 88 -2.13 -24.99 9.96
CA ILE A 88 -1.98 -25.27 11.39
C ILE A 88 -1.14 -26.53 11.56
N ALA A 89 -0.24 -26.51 12.54
CA ALA A 89 0.50 -27.67 12.99
C ALA A 89 0.19 -27.96 14.47
N VAL A 90 0.02 -29.24 14.78
CA VAL A 90 -0.21 -29.76 16.13
C VAL A 90 0.77 -30.91 16.34
N ASP A 91 1.56 -30.84 17.40
CA ASP A 91 2.59 -31.86 17.74
C ASP A 91 3.52 -32.22 16.55
N GLY A 92 3.82 -31.24 15.69
CA GLY A 92 4.66 -31.40 14.50
C GLY A 92 3.95 -31.92 13.25
N ALA A 93 2.69 -32.36 13.35
CA ALA A 93 1.87 -32.77 12.21
C ALA A 93 1.16 -31.56 11.58
N LYS A 94 1.30 -31.39 10.26
CA LYS A 94 0.77 -30.24 9.50
C LYS A 94 -0.57 -30.55 8.86
N SER A 95 -1.45 -29.56 8.84
CA SER A 95 -2.71 -29.61 8.10
C SER A 95 -2.55 -29.45 6.59
N ASN A 96 -3.67 -29.58 5.89
CA ASN A 96 -3.80 -29.09 4.52
C ASN A 96 -3.53 -27.58 4.47
N ASP A 97 -3.13 -27.14 3.28
CA ASP A 97 -3.11 -25.73 2.92
C ASP A 97 -4.56 -25.25 2.71
N TYR A 98 -4.92 -24.13 3.32
CA TYR A 98 -6.19 -23.47 3.07
C TYR A 98 -5.95 -22.04 2.58
N LEU A 99 -6.50 -21.67 1.43
CA LEU A 99 -6.30 -20.33 0.87
C LEU A 99 -6.96 -19.25 1.73
N PHE A 100 -6.19 -18.25 2.13
CA PHE A 100 -6.68 -17.04 2.75
C PHE A 100 -6.32 -15.83 1.88
N HIS A 101 -7.31 -14.98 1.61
CA HIS A 101 -7.07 -13.74 0.88
C HIS A 101 -6.72 -12.64 1.89
N VAL A 102 -5.46 -12.23 1.89
CA VAL A 102 -5.07 -11.06 2.68
C VAL A 102 -5.56 -9.84 1.91
N LEU A 103 -6.48 -9.11 2.54
CA LEU A 103 -6.95 -7.84 1.99
C LEU A 103 -5.83 -6.82 2.14
N PHE A 104 -5.22 -6.47 1.02
CA PHE A 104 -4.10 -5.54 0.89
C PHE A 104 -4.52 -4.43 -0.07
N ARG A 105 -4.78 -3.21 0.41
CA ARG A 105 -5.42 -2.15 -0.41
C ARG A 105 -5.13 -0.73 0.10
N PRO A 106 -3.86 -0.29 0.15
CA PRO A 106 -3.63 0.93 -0.62
C PRO A 106 -2.57 0.69 -1.69
N ASP A 107 -2.86 1.15 -2.91
CA ASP A 107 -1.93 1.19 -4.03
C ASP A 107 -1.60 2.65 -4.35
N ILE A 108 -0.39 2.89 -4.84
CA ILE A 108 0.03 4.17 -5.38
C ILE A 108 0.66 3.92 -6.74
N ALA A 109 0.18 4.67 -7.73
CA ALA A 109 0.82 4.73 -9.03
C ALA A 109 1.26 6.17 -9.31
N ALA A 110 2.38 6.30 -10.00
CA ALA A 110 2.83 7.58 -10.52
C ALA A 110 3.02 7.46 -12.04
N GLY A 111 2.38 8.35 -12.78
CA GLY A 111 2.49 8.46 -14.23
C GLY A 111 3.24 9.72 -14.62
N PHE A 112 4.04 9.61 -15.68
CA PHE A 112 4.60 10.74 -16.39
C PHE A 112 4.18 10.57 -17.85
N PRO A 113 3.12 11.27 -18.32
CA PRO A 113 2.59 11.10 -19.67
C PRO A 113 3.67 11.25 -20.76
N GLU A 114 4.63 12.12 -20.49
CA GLU A 114 5.87 12.27 -21.24
C GLU A 114 7.04 12.06 -20.28
N PHE A 115 8.09 11.37 -20.73
CA PHE A 115 9.30 11.12 -19.94
C PHE A 115 10.57 11.26 -20.80
N THR A 116 10.64 12.38 -21.50
CA THR A 116 11.75 12.74 -22.41
C THR A 116 12.96 13.21 -21.63
N ALA A 117 14.15 12.72 -21.99
CA ALA A 117 15.39 13.07 -21.32
C ALA A 117 15.63 14.60 -21.26
N GLY A 118 15.92 15.13 -20.07
CA GLY A 118 16.16 16.55 -19.83
C GLY A 118 14.93 17.46 -19.85
N ALA A 119 13.77 16.97 -20.29
CA ALA A 119 12.53 17.74 -20.31
C ALA A 119 11.97 17.91 -18.89
N SER A 120 11.24 19.00 -18.67
CA SER A 120 10.38 19.13 -17.50
C SER A 120 9.00 18.62 -17.84
N VAL A 121 8.43 17.81 -16.96
CA VAL A 121 7.21 17.04 -17.21
C VAL A 121 6.22 17.21 -16.05
N LYS A 122 4.97 16.87 -16.35
CA LYS A 122 3.83 16.98 -15.44
C LYS A 122 3.57 15.61 -14.79
N PRO A 123 3.79 15.46 -13.48
CA PRO A 123 3.48 14.22 -12.80
C PRO A 123 1.96 13.99 -12.72
N ILE A 124 1.56 12.73 -12.65
CA ILE A 124 0.23 12.32 -12.19
C ILE A 124 0.45 11.32 -11.06
N ILE A 125 -0.19 11.54 -9.92
CA ILE A 125 -0.13 10.64 -8.76
C ILE A 125 -1.52 10.08 -8.52
N TRP A 126 -1.62 8.77 -8.41
CA TRP A 126 -2.84 8.03 -8.15
C TRP A 126 -2.68 7.30 -6.83
N LEU A 127 -3.64 7.47 -5.93
CA LEU A 127 -3.78 6.69 -4.71
C LEU A 127 -5.07 5.90 -4.83
N ASP A 128 -5.01 4.58 -4.68
CA ASP A 128 -6.18 3.73 -4.77
C ASP A 128 -6.36 2.94 -3.48
N GLN A 129 -7.56 3.00 -2.91
CA GLN A 129 -7.95 2.21 -1.76
C GLN A 129 -9.38 1.71 -1.98
N PRO A 130 -9.56 0.63 -2.76
CA PRO A 130 -10.88 0.22 -3.23
C PRO A 130 -11.69 -0.58 -2.19
N SER A 131 -11.30 -0.55 -0.91
CA SER A 131 -12.06 -1.19 0.17
C SER A 131 -12.18 -0.26 1.37
N THR A 132 -13.38 -0.20 1.94
CA THR A 132 -13.69 0.54 3.16
C THR A 132 -13.26 -0.19 4.42
N ASP A 133 -12.99 -1.49 4.31
CA ASP A 133 -12.67 -2.34 5.46
C ASP A 133 -11.22 -2.17 5.92
N VAL A 134 -10.33 -1.62 5.09
CA VAL A 134 -8.91 -1.42 5.43
C VAL A 134 -8.69 -0.11 6.19
N ALA A 135 -7.62 -0.02 6.99
CA ALA A 135 -7.22 1.26 7.58
C ALA A 135 -7.05 2.34 6.50
N PRO A 136 -7.42 3.59 6.78
CA PRO A 136 -7.25 4.67 5.83
C PRO A 136 -5.76 4.81 5.50
N LEU A 137 -5.43 4.98 4.23
CA LEU A 137 -4.15 5.54 3.83
C LEU A 137 -3.99 6.90 4.53
N ALA A 138 -2.84 7.13 5.15
CA ALA A 138 -2.52 8.40 5.80
C ALA A 138 -1.54 9.21 4.97
N SER A 139 -0.51 8.55 4.44
CA SER A 139 0.41 9.18 3.51
C SER A 139 0.99 8.19 2.51
N ALA A 140 1.49 8.71 1.40
CA ALA A 140 2.23 7.95 0.42
C ALA A 140 3.43 8.77 -0.05
N LYS A 141 4.59 8.13 -0.12
CA LYS A 141 5.86 8.76 -0.50
C LYS A 141 6.40 8.08 -1.74
N LEU A 142 6.44 8.81 -2.85
CA LEU A 142 7.12 8.43 -4.08
C LEU A 142 8.53 9.02 -4.08
N THR A 143 9.53 8.16 -4.20
CA THR A 143 10.93 8.55 -4.37
C THR A 143 11.39 8.14 -5.76
N LEU A 144 11.82 9.13 -6.54
CA LEU A 144 12.58 8.95 -7.77
C LEU A 144 14.06 9.14 -7.42
N ASP A 145 14.91 8.20 -7.81
CA ASP A 145 16.35 8.24 -7.49
C ASP A 145 17.18 9.13 -8.42
N ALA A 146 16.53 9.76 -9.39
CA ALA A 146 17.15 10.70 -10.32
C ALA A 146 16.21 11.87 -10.64
N GLY A 147 16.75 12.86 -11.34
CA GLY A 147 16.02 14.06 -11.75
C GLY A 147 16.11 15.18 -10.72
N ARG A 148 15.28 16.20 -10.89
CA ARG A 148 15.20 17.38 -10.01
C ARG A 148 13.81 18.00 -10.06
N ILE A 149 13.43 18.70 -8.99
CA ILE A 149 12.25 19.57 -8.99
C ILE A 149 12.48 20.75 -9.93
N ASN A 150 11.46 21.05 -10.74
CA ASN A 150 11.32 22.30 -11.46
C ASN A 150 10.17 23.11 -10.84
N ALA A 151 10.48 24.29 -10.33
CA ALA A 151 9.49 25.19 -9.75
C ALA A 151 9.35 26.52 -10.49
N SER A 152 10.02 26.69 -11.65
CA SER A 152 10.06 27.98 -12.36
C SER A 152 8.69 28.44 -12.85
N GLY A 153 7.79 27.50 -13.15
CA GLY A 153 6.41 27.77 -13.58
C GLY A 153 5.38 27.81 -12.46
N LEU A 154 5.80 27.72 -11.19
CA LEU A 154 4.92 27.69 -10.04
C LEU A 154 4.80 29.09 -9.40
N VAL A 155 3.56 29.55 -9.23
CA VAL A 155 3.25 30.83 -8.58
C VAL A 155 2.47 30.55 -7.31
N ALA A 156 2.89 31.14 -6.18
CA ALA A 156 2.24 30.92 -4.90
C ALA A 156 0.75 31.31 -4.97
N ASP A 157 -0.07 30.47 -4.36
CA ASP A 157 -1.54 30.54 -4.31
C ASP A 157 -2.24 30.43 -5.67
N ALA A 158 -1.50 30.08 -6.73
CA ALA A 158 -2.08 29.76 -8.03
C ALA A 158 -2.34 28.25 -8.18
N GLN A 159 -3.31 27.93 -9.04
CA GLN A 159 -3.57 26.55 -9.43
C GLN A 159 -2.37 25.95 -10.18
N ALA A 160 -1.93 24.78 -9.71
CA ALA A 160 -0.82 24.01 -10.27
C ALA A 160 -1.26 22.65 -10.84
N GLY A 161 -2.52 22.28 -10.63
CA GLY A 161 -3.08 21.04 -11.12
C GLY A 161 -4.56 20.87 -10.76
N GLU A 162 -5.03 19.65 -10.97
CA GLU A 162 -6.38 19.20 -10.70
C GLU A 162 -6.32 17.92 -9.87
N ALA A 163 -7.40 17.64 -9.14
CA ALA A 163 -7.58 16.38 -8.45
C ALA A 163 -8.96 15.81 -8.75
N LEU A 164 -9.07 14.50 -8.65
CA LEU A 164 -10.33 13.79 -8.80
C LEU A 164 -10.40 12.71 -7.74
N VAL A 165 -11.45 12.76 -6.92
CA VAL A 165 -11.81 11.68 -6.01
C VAL A 165 -12.92 10.87 -6.67
N VAL A 166 -12.68 9.58 -6.85
CA VAL A 166 -13.64 8.65 -7.45
C VAL A 166 -14.03 7.62 -6.42
N SER A 167 -15.33 7.43 -6.21
CA SER A 167 -15.90 6.33 -5.43
C SER A 167 -16.81 5.48 -6.31
N ASP A 168 -17.33 4.38 -5.76
CA ASP A 168 -18.33 3.56 -6.44
C ASP A 168 -19.62 4.33 -6.81
N TYR A 169 -19.89 5.47 -6.15
CA TYR A 169 -21.17 6.18 -6.27
C TYR A 169 -21.04 7.64 -6.72
N SER A 170 -19.85 8.23 -6.66
CA SER A 170 -19.67 9.67 -6.90
C SER A 170 -18.28 10.02 -7.40
N GLN A 171 -18.18 11.16 -8.05
CA GLN A 171 -16.92 11.80 -8.41
C GLN A 171 -16.90 13.23 -7.87
N THR A 172 -15.82 13.59 -7.18
CA THR A 172 -15.62 14.93 -6.64
C THR A 172 -14.38 15.53 -7.26
N ALA A 173 -14.55 16.63 -8.01
CA ALA A 173 -13.44 17.40 -8.54
C ALA A 173 -12.74 18.18 -7.43
N GLY A 174 -11.43 18.32 -7.55
CA GLY A 174 -10.59 19.09 -6.66
C GLY A 174 -9.56 19.91 -7.44
N VAL A 175 -8.98 20.89 -6.74
CA VAL A 175 -7.99 21.81 -7.27
C VAL A 175 -6.68 21.62 -6.50
N LEU A 176 -5.58 21.44 -7.23
CA LEU A 176 -4.24 21.44 -6.65
C LEU A 176 -3.67 22.86 -6.72
N THR A 177 -3.48 23.48 -5.56
CA THR A 177 -2.95 24.85 -5.44
C THR A 177 -1.52 24.81 -4.93
N TYR A 178 -0.59 25.51 -5.58
CA TYR A 178 0.78 25.63 -5.07
C TYR A 178 0.83 26.66 -3.94
N ARG A 179 1.29 26.26 -2.76
CA ARG A 179 1.31 27.09 -1.53
C ARG A 179 2.68 27.67 -1.22
N GLY A 180 3.64 27.55 -2.13
CA GLY A 180 4.99 28.05 -1.96
C GLY A 180 5.98 27.03 -1.40
N LEU A 181 7.21 27.50 -1.20
CA LEU A 181 8.27 26.74 -0.53
C LEU A 181 8.06 26.83 0.99
N GLU A 182 8.26 25.71 1.70
CA GLU A 182 8.24 25.73 3.16
C GLU A 182 9.26 26.77 3.69
N PRO A 183 8.85 27.64 4.63
CA PRO A 183 9.68 28.74 5.11
C PRO A 183 10.86 28.27 5.97
N SER A 184 10.80 27.04 6.49
CA SER A 184 11.81 26.41 7.34
C SER A 184 11.77 24.89 7.19
N GLY A 185 12.72 24.16 7.80
CA GLY A 185 12.79 22.69 7.69
C GLY A 185 13.44 22.23 6.39
N GLU A 186 12.89 21.18 5.77
CA GLU A 186 13.44 20.55 4.56
C GLU A 186 13.28 21.41 3.28
N LYS A 187 12.62 22.57 3.38
CA LYS A 187 12.35 23.49 2.27
C LYS A 187 11.66 22.77 1.10
N ARG A 188 10.57 22.08 1.40
CA ARG A 188 9.79 21.35 0.39
C ARG A 188 8.82 22.30 -0.31
N HIS A 189 8.57 22.07 -1.59
CA HIS A 189 7.49 22.73 -2.32
C HIS A 189 6.16 22.15 -1.86
N ARG A 190 5.28 22.99 -1.33
CA ARG A 190 3.99 22.56 -0.77
C ARG A 190 2.87 22.84 -1.74
N PHE A 191 1.97 21.88 -1.88
CA PHE A 191 0.72 22.01 -2.62
C PHE A 191 -0.43 21.54 -1.74
N GLU A 192 -1.60 22.14 -1.94
CA GLU A 192 -2.82 21.79 -1.25
C GLU A 192 -3.86 21.31 -2.26
N VAL A 193 -4.48 20.17 -1.97
CA VAL A 193 -5.61 19.65 -2.73
C VAL A 193 -6.88 20.01 -1.99
N VAL A 194 -7.75 20.83 -2.61
CA VAL A 194 -9.06 21.21 -2.06
C VAL A 194 -10.16 20.67 -2.97
N GLY A 195 -11.15 19.99 -2.40
CA GLY A 195 -12.31 19.45 -3.13
C GLY A 195 -13.53 19.37 -2.22
N GLY A 196 -14.73 19.61 -2.77
CA GLY A 196 -15.95 19.66 -1.97
C GLY A 196 -15.97 20.76 -0.88
N GLY A 197 -15.09 21.76 -0.97
CA GLY A 197 -14.96 22.84 0.03
C GLY A 197 -14.02 22.55 1.20
N GLU A 198 -13.34 21.40 1.22
CA GLU A 198 -12.42 21.00 2.29
C GLU A 198 -11.03 20.65 1.75
N THR A 199 -10.01 20.73 2.59
CA THR A 199 -8.65 20.26 2.27
C THR A 199 -8.62 18.73 2.32
N LEU A 200 -8.36 18.13 1.16
CA LEU A 200 -8.34 16.68 0.99
C LEU A 200 -6.96 16.09 1.31
N ALA A 201 -5.91 16.75 0.84
CA ALA A 201 -4.53 16.28 0.95
C ALA A 201 -3.53 17.44 0.80
N TRP A 202 -2.33 17.21 1.31
CA TRP A 202 -1.15 18.02 1.04
C TRP A 202 -0.17 17.23 0.19
N VAL A 203 0.43 17.86 -0.81
CA VAL A 203 1.55 17.27 -1.57
C VAL A 203 2.81 18.07 -1.29
N TYR A 204 3.89 17.38 -0.96
CA TYR A 204 5.20 17.95 -0.73
C TYR A 204 6.16 17.42 -1.79
N ALA A 205 6.90 18.31 -2.43
CA ALA A 205 7.86 17.95 -3.46
C ALA A 205 9.24 18.52 -3.12
N VAL A 206 10.28 17.69 -3.10
CA VAL A 206 11.62 18.12 -2.73
C VAL A 206 12.68 17.32 -3.45
N ASN A 207 13.85 17.92 -3.69
CA ASN A 207 15.00 17.14 -4.13
C ASN A 207 15.47 16.24 -2.98
N SER A 208 15.74 14.97 -3.27
CA SER A 208 16.14 14.00 -2.24
C SER A 208 17.44 14.46 -1.55
N PRO A 209 17.56 14.37 -0.20
CA PRO A 209 18.81 14.61 0.49
C PRO A 209 19.79 13.46 0.23
N GLY A 210 20.64 13.60 -0.78
CA GLY A 210 21.58 12.55 -1.19
C GLY A 210 21.88 12.61 -2.70
N PRO A 211 22.56 11.59 -3.27
CA PRO A 211 23.03 11.66 -4.65
C PRO A 211 21.87 11.52 -5.64
N LYS A 212 21.21 12.66 -5.92
CA LYS A 212 20.17 12.91 -6.92
C LYS A 212 18.84 12.20 -6.67
N GLY A 213 17.76 12.84 -7.13
CA GLY A 213 16.42 12.32 -6.98
C GLY A 213 15.40 13.35 -6.53
N VAL A 214 14.14 12.94 -6.56
CA VAL A 214 12.99 13.74 -6.18
C VAL A 214 12.08 12.90 -5.31
N VAL A 215 11.57 13.51 -4.25
CA VAL A 215 10.55 12.94 -3.40
C VAL A 215 9.26 13.71 -3.60
N PHE A 216 8.17 13.00 -3.88
CA PHE A 216 6.80 13.47 -3.75
C PHE A 216 6.15 12.75 -2.57
N GLU A 217 5.72 13.48 -1.55
CA GLU A 217 4.98 12.95 -0.42
C GLU A 217 3.55 13.51 -0.44
N VAL A 218 2.56 12.63 -0.49
CA VAL A 218 1.16 12.98 -0.34
C VAL A 218 0.74 12.64 1.09
N VAL A 219 0.24 13.62 1.83
CA VAL A 219 -0.31 13.46 3.18
C VAL A 219 -1.80 13.74 3.10
N LEU A 220 -2.63 12.74 3.42
CA LEU A 220 -4.08 12.87 3.39
C LEU A 220 -4.54 13.61 4.66
N ASP A 221 -5.55 14.48 4.51
CA ASP A 221 -6.12 15.30 5.59
C ASP A 221 -7.57 14.90 5.87
N SER A 222 -8.59 15.60 5.33
CA SER A 222 -9.99 15.17 5.49
C SER A 222 -10.25 13.77 4.94
N LEU A 223 -9.45 13.34 3.95
CA LEU A 223 -9.43 11.97 3.42
C LEU A 223 -8.76 10.96 4.36
N ALA A 224 -8.03 11.36 5.40
CA ALA A 224 -7.49 10.43 6.41
C ALA A 224 -8.59 9.97 7.37
N ASP A 225 -9.47 10.89 7.80
CA ASP A 225 -10.60 10.59 8.71
C ASP A 225 -11.82 10.02 7.96
N LYS A 226 -12.17 10.60 6.81
CA LYS A 226 -13.28 10.13 5.94
C LYS A 226 -12.86 9.01 4.98
N GLY A 227 -11.55 8.86 4.75
CA GLY A 227 -10.95 7.83 3.90
C GLY A 227 -10.93 8.18 2.41
N VAL A 228 -9.87 7.76 1.72
CA VAL A 228 -9.97 7.25 0.32
C VAL A 228 -10.61 5.84 0.35
N ARG A 229 -11.44 5.54 1.36
CA ARG A 229 -11.97 4.22 1.69
C ARG A 229 -13.02 3.82 0.65
N GLY A 230 -12.72 2.80 -0.16
CA GLY A 230 -13.57 2.46 -1.30
C GLY A 230 -13.49 3.51 -2.41
N GLN A 231 -12.38 4.24 -2.50
CA GLN A 231 -12.20 5.34 -3.44
C GLN A 231 -10.80 5.32 -4.07
N SER A 232 -10.60 6.20 -5.03
CA SER A 232 -9.30 6.55 -5.59
C SER A 232 -9.13 8.07 -5.61
N LEU A 233 -7.94 8.57 -5.30
CA LEU A 233 -7.55 9.98 -5.47
C LEU A 233 -6.53 10.08 -6.61
N GLN A 234 -6.89 10.77 -7.67
CA GLN A 234 -5.98 11.18 -8.73
C GLN A 234 -5.56 12.64 -8.50
N ILE A 235 -4.27 12.93 -8.63
CA ILE A 235 -3.69 14.27 -8.61
C ILE A 235 -2.93 14.45 -9.92
N SER A 236 -3.40 15.36 -10.77
CA SER A 236 -2.82 15.65 -12.08
C SER A 236 -2.20 17.03 -12.06
N PHE A 237 -0.88 17.12 -12.17
CA PHE A 237 -0.23 18.42 -12.31
C PHE A 237 -0.49 19.00 -13.71
N THR A 238 -0.80 20.29 -13.79
CA THR A 238 -0.91 21.03 -15.05
C THR A 238 0.34 21.86 -15.34
N LYS A 239 1.23 21.99 -14.36
CA LYS A 239 2.56 22.62 -14.47
C LYS A 239 3.65 21.55 -14.50
N ASP A 240 4.75 21.86 -15.18
CA ASP A 240 5.90 20.98 -15.16
C ASP A 240 6.60 21.10 -13.80
N VAL A 241 6.74 19.98 -13.10
CA VAL A 241 7.28 19.95 -11.72
C VAL A 241 8.50 19.05 -11.58
N TYR A 242 8.71 18.12 -12.50
CA TYR A 242 9.84 17.20 -12.48
C TYR A 242 10.67 17.34 -13.74
N THR A 243 11.98 17.62 -13.62
CA THR A 243 12.91 17.53 -14.75
C THR A 243 13.52 16.13 -14.81
N VAL A 244 13.30 15.46 -15.94
CA VAL A 244 13.83 14.13 -16.25
C VAL A 244 15.37 14.19 -16.41
N PRO A 245 16.14 13.18 -15.95
CA PRO A 245 17.57 13.10 -16.19
C PRO A 245 17.95 13.17 -17.68
N ALA A 246 19.09 13.79 -17.97
CA ALA A 246 19.45 14.19 -19.33
C ALA A 246 20.21 13.16 -20.19
N PRO A 247 20.91 12.13 -19.69
CA PRO A 247 21.27 11.08 -20.63
C PRO A 247 19.97 10.34 -21.01
N LYS A 248 19.60 10.39 -22.28
CA LYS A 248 18.62 9.45 -22.84
C LYS A 248 19.02 8.01 -22.48
N GLY A 249 18.06 7.17 -22.15
CA GLY A 249 18.30 5.81 -21.66
C GLY A 249 18.65 5.71 -20.17
N THR A 250 18.68 6.82 -19.43
CA THR A 250 18.81 6.77 -17.96
C THR A 250 17.60 6.04 -17.36
N GLU A 251 17.88 4.98 -16.61
CA GLU A 251 16.88 4.35 -15.74
C GLU A 251 16.66 5.22 -14.50
N VAL A 252 15.39 5.40 -14.14
CA VAL A 252 14.97 6.04 -12.89
C VAL A 252 14.20 5.00 -12.09
N ASN A 253 14.74 4.62 -10.93
CA ASN A 253 14.03 3.76 -9.99
C ASN A 253 12.97 4.57 -9.26
N ARG A 254 11.78 4.00 -9.14
CA ARG A 254 10.71 4.55 -8.31
C ARG A 254 10.53 3.64 -7.11
N THR A 255 10.59 4.22 -5.92
CA THR A 255 10.26 3.56 -4.66
C THR A 255 9.06 4.25 -4.07
N MET A 256 8.03 3.49 -3.76
CA MET A 256 6.76 4.02 -3.27
C MET A 256 6.45 3.41 -1.91
N ASP A 257 6.42 4.26 -0.89
CA ASP A 257 6.16 3.88 0.49
C ASP A 257 4.76 4.37 0.91
N LEU A 258 3.83 3.45 1.18
CA LEU A 258 2.49 3.79 1.66
C LEU A 258 2.38 3.56 3.16
N TRP A 259 1.88 4.56 3.88
CA TRP A 259 1.68 4.52 5.32
C TRP A 259 0.20 4.54 5.65
N SER A 260 -0.28 3.49 6.32
CA SER A 260 -1.64 3.52 6.88
C SER A 260 -1.72 4.51 8.06
N GLY A 261 -2.91 5.05 8.28
CA GLY A 261 -3.29 5.66 9.54
C GLY A 261 -3.23 4.65 10.68
N PRO A 262 -3.25 5.12 11.94
CA PRO A 262 -3.24 4.25 13.10
C PRO A 262 -4.48 3.35 13.12
N TRP A 263 -4.28 2.04 13.28
CA TRP A 263 -5.40 1.13 13.54
C TRP A 263 -5.93 1.36 14.94
N ASN A 264 -7.22 1.70 15.06
CA ASN A 264 -7.90 2.05 16.33
C ASN A 264 -7.72 1.04 17.47
N LEU A 265 -7.32 -0.20 17.18
CA LEU A 265 -7.17 -1.26 18.19
C LEU A 265 -5.74 -1.47 18.69
N PHE A 266 -4.72 -0.99 17.96
CA PHE A 266 -3.33 -1.32 18.30
C PHE A 266 -2.33 -0.16 18.09
N GLY A 267 -2.68 0.91 17.38
CA GLY A 267 -1.80 2.08 17.18
C GLY A 267 -0.64 1.89 16.17
N TRP A 268 -0.65 0.79 15.40
CA TRP A 268 0.42 0.49 14.44
C TRP A 268 0.14 1.14 13.08
N LYS A 269 1.20 1.51 12.38
CA LYS A 269 1.17 1.90 10.97
C LYS A 269 1.70 0.74 10.12
N MET A 270 1.07 0.47 9.00
CA MET A 270 1.62 -0.43 8.00
C MET A 270 2.41 0.37 6.97
N LEU A 271 3.58 -0.16 6.60
CA LEU A 271 4.36 0.30 5.46
C LEU A 271 4.26 -0.72 4.32
N VAL A 272 3.90 -0.24 3.14
CA VAL A 272 3.98 -0.99 1.90
C VAL A 272 5.03 -0.33 1.02
N THR A 273 5.99 -1.10 0.51
CA THR A 273 6.98 -0.60 -0.43
C THR A 273 6.81 -1.27 -1.79
N VAL A 274 6.59 -0.46 -2.83
CA VAL A 274 6.58 -0.89 -4.23
C VAL A 274 7.82 -0.33 -4.92
N VAL A 275 8.49 -1.14 -5.71
CA VAL A 275 9.68 -0.73 -6.48
C VAL A 275 9.52 -1.12 -7.93
N ASP A 276 9.72 -0.15 -8.82
CA ASP A 276 9.77 -0.36 -10.26
C ASP A 276 10.73 0.61 -10.94
N LYS A 277 10.76 0.58 -12.28
CA LYS A 277 11.69 1.38 -13.10
C LYS A 277 11.00 2.00 -14.29
N ILE A 278 11.45 3.20 -14.66
CA ILE A 278 11.12 3.86 -15.92
C ILE A 278 12.39 4.32 -16.63
N THR A 279 12.37 4.35 -17.96
CA THR A 279 13.53 4.72 -18.78
C THR A 279 13.24 6.00 -19.54
N ALA A 280 14.16 6.98 -19.45
CA ALA A 280 14.06 8.22 -20.22
C ALA A 280 14.17 7.94 -21.72
N GLN A 281 13.20 8.42 -22.49
CA GLN A 281 13.12 8.26 -23.94
C GLN A 281 13.89 9.33 -24.71
#